data_AF-A0A9P6XM19-F1
#
_entry.id   AF-A0A9P6XM19-F1
#
_cell.length_a   1.000
_cell.length_b   1.000
_cell.length_c   1.000
_cell.angle_alpha   90.00
_cell.angle_beta   90.00
_cell.angle_gamma   90.00
#
_symmetry.space_group_name_H-M   'P 1'
#
loop_
_entity.id
_entity.type
_entity.pdbx_description
1 polymer ?
#
loop_
_entity_poly.entity_id
_entity_poly.type
_entity_poly.pdbx_seq_one_letter_code
_entity_poly.pdbx_strand_id
1 'polypeptide(L)'
;MALAEETGSLSGWLWRHEPPAAERPATIDLDYWNQHPTSTASTALSRALKKRGWTFVGPTTMYAFMQAVGMVNDHMSGCICRPVIEAARADFVRPA
;
A
#
# COMPACT_ATOMS: atom_id res chain seq x y z
N MET A 1 10.26 -9.18 20.95
CA MET A 1 11.04 -8.07 20.36
C MET A 1 10.10 -7.24 19.52
N ALA A 2 10.31 -5.93 19.43
CA ALA A 2 9.50 -5.09 18.56
C ALA A 2 9.77 -5.45 17.08
N LEU A 3 8.80 -5.29 16.20
CA LEU A 3 8.93 -5.68 14.78
C LEU A 3 10.11 -5.00 14.08
N ALA A 4 10.38 -3.73 14.42
CA ALA A 4 11.52 -3.00 13.89
C ALA A 4 12.87 -3.65 14.29
N GLU A 5 12.98 -4.17 15.51
CA GLU A 5 14.20 -4.84 15.98
C GLU A 5 14.38 -6.21 15.32
N GLU A 6 13.30 -6.99 15.19
CA GLU A 6 13.31 -8.30 14.53
C GLU A 6 13.78 -8.19 13.07
N THR A 7 13.40 -7.09 12.40
CA THR A 7 13.51 -6.96 10.95
C THR A 7 14.56 -5.95 10.51
N GLY A 8 15.19 -5.26 11.45
CA GLY A 8 16.09 -4.12 11.24
C GLY A 8 15.41 -2.83 10.81
N SER A 9 14.19 -2.89 10.26
CA SER A 9 13.49 -1.73 9.68
C SER A 9 11.99 -2.00 9.56
N LEU A 10 11.17 -1.22 10.29
CA LEU A 10 9.72 -1.32 10.17
C LEU A 10 9.25 -0.88 8.78
N SER A 11 9.81 0.21 8.26
CA SER A 11 9.46 0.71 6.91
C SER A 11 9.87 -0.30 5.84
N GLY A 12 11.08 -0.83 5.89
CA GLY A 12 11.53 -1.87 4.96
C GLY A 12 10.65 -3.12 5.02
N TRP A 13 10.25 -3.53 6.23
CA TRP A 13 9.30 -4.62 6.38
C TRP A 13 7.92 -4.34 5.78
N LEU A 14 7.38 -3.14 6.02
CA LEU A 14 6.08 -2.73 5.47
C LEU A 14 6.11 -2.65 3.94
N TRP A 15 7.16 -2.06 3.36
CA TRP A 15 7.29 -1.86 1.92
C TRP A 15 7.52 -3.15 1.12
N ARG A 16 7.90 -4.27 1.76
CA ARG A 16 7.85 -5.60 1.14
C ARG A 16 6.44 -6.08 0.77
N HIS A 17 5.40 -5.41 1.31
CA HIS A 17 4.01 -5.68 0.96
C HIS A 17 3.48 -4.77 -0.16
N GLU A 18 4.32 -3.93 -0.78
CA GLU A 18 3.94 -3.17 -1.96
C GLU A 18 3.49 -4.14 -3.09
N PRO A 19 2.29 -3.97 -3.69
CA PRO A 19 1.87 -4.81 -4.78
C PRO A 19 2.76 -4.60 -6.02
N PRO A 20 3.04 -5.66 -6.79
CA PRO A 20 3.80 -5.53 -8.03
C PRO A 20 3.07 -4.63 -9.02
N ALA A 21 3.81 -4.01 -9.94
CA ALA A 21 3.24 -3.11 -10.95
C ALA A 21 2.09 -3.72 -11.77
N ALA A 22 2.16 -5.03 -12.04
CA ALA A 22 1.14 -5.74 -12.81
C ALA A 22 -0.20 -5.91 -12.07
N GLU A 23 -0.21 -5.82 -10.74
CA GLU A 23 -1.43 -5.88 -9.92
C GLU A 23 -2.05 -4.49 -9.68
N ARG A 24 -1.39 -3.42 -10.13
CA ARG A 24 -1.87 -2.04 -9.97
C ARG A 24 -2.65 -1.62 -11.22
N PRO A 25 -3.88 -1.10 -11.07
CA PRO A 25 -4.69 -0.68 -12.21
C PRO A 25 -4.07 0.52 -12.93
N ALA A 26 -4.09 0.48 -14.27
CA ALA A 26 -3.56 1.56 -15.11
C ALA A 26 -4.42 2.85 -15.06
N THR A 27 -5.70 2.72 -14.69
CA THR A 27 -6.66 3.80 -14.51
C THR A 27 -7.55 3.50 -13.33
N ILE A 28 -7.82 4.52 -12.52
CA ILE A 28 -8.75 4.46 -11.39
C ILE A 28 -9.92 5.39 -11.73
N ASP A 29 -11.14 4.92 -11.59
CA ASP A 29 -12.34 5.75 -11.64
C ASP A 29 -13.22 5.49 -10.40
N LEU A 30 -14.38 6.15 -10.34
CA LEU A 30 -15.28 6.04 -9.20
C LEU A 30 -15.84 4.63 -9.04
N ASP A 31 -16.11 3.93 -10.15
CA ASP A 31 -16.63 2.57 -10.12
C ASP A 31 -15.59 1.59 -9.56
N TYR A 32 -14.34 1.70 -10.03
CA TYR A 32 -13.22 0.95 -9.49
C TYR A 32 -13.07 1.17 -7.99
N TRP A 33 -13.07 2.42 -7.52
CA TRP A 33 -12.96 2.74 -6.09
C TRP A 33 -14.07 2.10 -5.24
N ASN A 34 -15.32 2.17 -5.71
CA ASN A 34 -16.46 1.63 -4.97
C ASN A 34 -16.42 0.09 -4.88
N GLN A 35 -15.87 -0.57 -5.90
CA GLN A 35 -15.80 -2.03 -5.95
C GLN A 35 -14.55 -2.61 -5.25
N HIS A 36 -13.52 -1.80 -5.00
CA HIS A 36 -12.23 -2.27 -4.47
C HIS A 36 -11.86 -1.60 -3.12
N PRO A 37 -12.60 -1.88 -2.03
CA PRO A 37 -12.26 -1.36 -0.70
C PRO A 37 -11.02 -2.02 -0.07
N THR A 38 -10.48 -3.06 -0.72
CA THR A 38 -9.32 -3.84 -0.27
C THR A 38 -8.54 -4.35 -1.48
N SER A 39 -7.33 -4.87 -1.26
CA SER A 39 -6.54 -5.57 -2.27
C SER A 39 -5.97 -6.88 -1.73
N THR A 40 -5.45 -7.71 -2.64
CA THR A 40 -4.69 -8.93 -2.27
C THR A 40 -3.51 -8.56 -1.35
N ALA A 41 -2.76 -7.51 -1.70
CA ALA A 41 -1.64 -7.02 -0.90
C ALA A 41 -2.09 -6.51 0.48
N SER A 42 -3.19 -5.76 0.57
CA SER A 42 -3.68 -5.25 1.85
C SER A 42 -4.17 -6.38 2.78
N THR A 43 -4.76 -7.42 2.20
CA THR A 43 -5.15 -8.64 2.92
C THR A 43 -3.92 -9.38 3.44
N ALA A 44 -2.87 -9.50 2.63
CA ALA A 44 -1.61 -10.12 3.03
C ALA A 44 -0.93 -9.35 4.19
N LEU A 45 -0.83 -8.02 4.07
CA LEU A 45 -0.27 -7.16 5.12
C LEU A 45 -1.10 -7.25 6.42
N SER A 46 -2.42 -7.20 6.31
CA SER A 46 -3.34 -7.35 7.46
C SER A 46 -3.10 -8.66 8.20
N ARG A 47 -3.01 -9.78 7.48
CA ARG A 47 -2.73 -11.10 8.08
C ARG A 47 -1.35 -11.14 8.74
N ALA A 48 -0.34 -10.58 8.08
CA ALA A 48 1.04 -10.57 8.57
C ALA A 48 1.20 -9.76 9.88
N LEU A 49 0.52 -8.62 9.98
CA LEU A 49 0.48 -7.78 11.19
C LEU A 49 -0.36 -8.41 12.30
N LYS A 50 -1.54 -8.97 11.98
CA LYS A 50 -2.37 -9.70 12.97
C LYS A 50 -1.63 -10.86 13.61
N LYS A 51 -0.87 -11.63 12.81
CA LYS A 51 -0.02 -12.74 13.32
C LYS A 51 1.04 -12.25 14.33
N ARG A 52 1.40 -10.97 14.28
CA ARG A 52 2.36 -10.31 15.18
C ARG A 52 1.69 -9.55 16.33
N GLY A 53 0.39 -9.75 16.54
CA GLY A 53 -0.35 -9.17 17.67
C GLY A 53 -0.88 -7.76 17.45
N TRP A 54 -0.80 -7.21 16.23
CA TRP A 54 -1.38 -5.89 15.95
C TRP A 54 -2.91 -5.95 15.91
N THR A 55 -3.56 -4.93 16.46
CA THR A 55 -5.01 -4.74 16.45
C THR A 55 -5.40 -3.59 15.52
N PHE A 56 -6.68 -3.52 15.13
CA PHE A 56 -7.21 -2.50 14.20
C PHE A 56 -6.54 -2.44 12.82
N VAL A 57 -5.83 -3.51 12.42
CA VAL A 57 -5.14 -3.63 11.13
C VAL A 57 -5.96 -4.47 10.13
N GLY A 58 -7.25 -4.16 9.94
CA GLY A 58 -8.10 -4.85 8.97
C GLY A 58 -7.66 -4.62 7.51
N PRO A 59 -8.05 -5.48 6.54
CA PRO A 59 -7.63 -5.32 5.14
C PRO A 59 -7.98 -3.96 4.51
N THR A 60 -9.13 -3.39 4.85
CA THR A 60 -9.53 -2.03 4.41
C THR A 60 -8.62 -0.97 4.99
N THR A 61 -8.34 -1.04 6.29
CA THR A 61 -7.39 -0.12 6.96
C THR A 61 -5.99 -0.23 6.35
N MET A 62 -5.54 -1.44 6.02
CA MET A 62 -4.25 -1.66 5.39
C MET A 62 -4.22 -1.17 3.94
N TYR A 63 -5.35 -1.23 3.23
CA TYR A 63 -5.41 -0.67 1.89
C TYR A 63 -5.37 0.86 1.92
N ALA A 64 -6.12 1.48 2.83
CA ALA A 64 -6.06 2.92 3.09
C ALA A 64 -4.64 3.35 3.50
N PHE A 65 -3.95 2.57 4.34
CA PHE A 65 -2.55 2.80 4.67
C PHE A 65 -1.65 2.76 3.43
N MET A 66 -1.78 1.73 2.58
CA MET A 66 -1.01 1.61 1.34
C MET A 66 -1.23 2.80 0.40
N GLN A 67 -2.46 3.30 0.30
CA GLN A 67 -2.79 4.50 -0.46
C GLN A 67 -2.13 5.75 0.15
N ALA A 68 -2.26 5.93 1.47
CA ALA A 68 -1.77 7.12 2.17
C ALA A 68 -0.24 7.25 2.15
N VAL A 69 0.49 6.13 2.26
CA VAL A 69 1.96 6.16 2.27
C VAL A 69 2.58 6.00 0.88
N GLY A 70 1.75 5.91 -0.16
CA GLY A 70 2.22 5.79 -1.53
C GLY A 70 2.83 4.44 -1.85
N MET A 71 2.32 3.33 -1.30
CA MET A 71 2.58 1.99 -1.84
C MET A 71 1.77 1.72 -3.11
N VAL A 72 0.59 2.35 -3.23
CA VAL A 72 -0.19 2.40 -4.48
C VAL A 72 -0.48 3.86 -4.85
N ASN A 73 -0.83 4.11 -6.12
CA ASN A 73 -1.25 5.42 -6.59
C ASN A 73 -2.69 5.36 -7.09
N ASP A 74 -3.61 5.50 -6.14
CA ASP A 74 -5.03 5.36 -6.42
C ASP A 74 -5.71 6.71 -6.68
N HIS A 75 -4.94 7.74 -7.01
CA HIS A 75 -5.51 8.99 -7.52
C HIS A 75 -6.35 8.69 -8.77
N MET A 76 -7.61 9.13 -8.75
CA MET A 76 -8.54 8.94 -9.87
C MET A 76 -8.03 9.55 -11.18
N SER A 77 -8.55 9.04 -12.29
CA SER A 77 -8.37 9.60 -13.61
C SER A 77 -8.82 11.06 -13.64
N GLY A 78 -7.96 11.95 -14.17
CA GLY A 78 -8.18 13.40 -14.15
C GLY A 78 -7.71 14.11 -12.88
N CYS A 79 -7.27 13.40 -11.84
CA CYS A 79 -6.66 14.05 -10.68
C CYS A 79 -5.31 14.68 -11.06
N ILE A 80 -5.14 15.97 -10.75
CA ILE A 80 -3.92 16.73 -11.05
C ILE A 80 -2.66 16.14 -10.37
N CYS A 81 -2.83 15.46 -9.23
CA CYS A 81 -1.71 14.87 -8.50
C CYS A 81 -1.21 13.57 -9.15
N ARG A 82 -2.06 12.85 -9.89
CA ARG A 82 -1.75 11.53 -10.41
C ARG A 82 -0.43 11.46 -11.21
N PRO A 83 -0.18 12.33 -12.23
CA PRO A 83 1.08 12.29 -12.98
C PRO A 83 2.29 12.69 -12.12
N VAL A 84 2.12 13.62 -11.19
CA VAL A 84 3.19 14.07 -10.28
C VAL A 84 3.60 12.93 -9.34
N ILE A 85 2.63 12.19 -8.80
CA ILE A 85 2.87 11.05 -7.92
C ILE A 85 3.45 9.86 -8.69
N GLU A 86 3.02 9.57 -9.92
CA GLU A 86 3.67 8.53 -10.74
C GLU A 86 5.15 8.83 -10.99
N ALA A 87 5.48 10.08 -11.33
CA ALA A 87 6.88 10.49 -11.50
C ALA A 87 7.68 10.33 -10.20
N ALA A 88 7.16 10.83 -9.07
CA ALA A 88 7.82 10.68 -7.77
C ALA A 88 8.03 9.22 -7.36
N ARG A 89 7.09 8.33 -7.68
CA ARG A 89 7.18 6.89 -7.40
C ARG A 89 8.21 6.17 -8.26
N ALA A 90 8.43 6.63 -9.50
CA ALA A 90 9.45 6.06 -10.39
C ALA A 90 10.85 6.28 -9.82
N ASP A 91 11.09 7.45 -9.22
CA ASP A 91 12.37 7.81 -8.60
C ASP A 91 12.49 7.35 -7.13
N PHE A 92 11.40 6.86 -6.54
CA PHE A 92 11.37 6.49 -5.13
C PHE A 92 12.14 5.19 -4.86
N VAL A 93 13.22 5.32 -4.08
CA VAL A 93 13.99 4.19 -3.54
C VAL A 93 13.23 3.62 -2.34
N ARG A 94 12.78 2.37 -2.45
CA ARG A 94 12.05 1.70 -1.36
C ARG A 94 12.98 1.54 -0.15
N PRO A 95 12.48 1.77 1.08
CA PRO A 95 13.26 1.54 2.29
C PRO A 95 13.74 0.09 2.37
N ALA A 96 15.00 -0.10 2.80
CA ALA A 96 15.56 -1.41 3.13
C ALA A 96 15.02 -1.93 4.47
#